data_AF-A0A7D4BUL0-F1
#
_entry.id   AF-A0A7D4BUL0-F1
#
_cell.length_a   1.000
_cell.length_b   1.000
_cell.length_c   1.000
_cell.angle_alpha   90.00
_cell.angle_beta   90.00
_cell.angle_gamma   90.00
#
_symmetry.space_group_name_H-M   'P 1'
#
loop_
_entity.id
_entity.type
_entity.pdbx_description
1 polymer ?
#
loop_
_entity_poly.entity_id
_entity_poly.type
_entity_poly.pdbx_seq_one_letter_code
_entity_poly.pdbx_strand_id
1 'polypeptide(L)' 'MDRFEIEGKEVLEGIAKPSGNSAHVIVPKRWRGADVKIVRVSDPDTDE' A
#
# COMPACT_ATOMS: atom_id res chain seq x y z
N MET A 1 -8.55 4.04 -14.82
CA MET A 1 -8.03 3.19 -13.72
C MET A 1 -9.24 2.65 -13.01
N ASP A 2 -9.43 1.35 -13.12
CA ASP A 2 -10.56 0.67 -12.49
C ASP A 2 -10.39 0.73 -10.97
N ARG A 3 -11.49 1.04 -10.28
CA ARG A 3 -11.51 1.09 -8.81
C ARG A 3 -11.86 -0.30 -8.31
N PHE A 4 -10.98 -0.88 -7.51
CA PHE A 4 -11.22 -2.14 -6.83
C PHE A 4 -11.71 -1.86 -5.42
N GLU A 5 -12.77 -2.55 -5.00
CA GLU A 5 -13.36 -2.40 -3.66
C GLU A 5 -13.56 -3.79 -3.05
N ILE A 6 -13.20 -3.94 -1.77
CA ILE A 6 -13.48 -5.13 -0.97
C ILE A 6 -14.29 -4.65 0.24
N GLU A 7 -15.50 -5.18 0.42
CA GLU A 7 -16.42 -4.76 1.48
C GLU A 7 -16.68 -3.22 1.50
N GLY A 8 -16.74 -2.60 0.31
CA GLY A 8 -16.92 -1.15 0.17
C GLY A 8 -15.68 -0.31 0.56
N LYS A 9 -14.53 -0.95 0.79
CA LYS A 9 -13.26 -0.29 1.05
C LYS A 9 -12.44 -0.25 -0.22
N GLU A 10 -11.94 0.93 -0.55
CA GLU A 10 -11.05 1.11 -1.69
C GLU A 10 -9.75 0.31 -1.52
N VAL A 11 -9.38 -0.44 -2.56
CA VAL A 11 -8.14 -1.20 -2.63
C VAL A 11 -7.19 -0.53 -3.61
N LEU A 12 -5.92 -0.44 -3.22
CA LEU A 12 -4.85 0.04 -4.05
C LEU A 12 -3.69 -0.96 -4.03
N GLU A 13 -3.27 -1.37 -5.21
CA GLU A 13 -2.03 -2.12 -5.37
C GLU A 13 -0.87 -1.14 -5.51
N GLY A 14 0.18 -1.38 -4.75
CA GLY A 14 1.35 -0.51 -4.73
C GLY A 14 2.59 -1.24 -4.24
N ILE A 15 3.74 -0.79 -4.72
CA ILE A 15 5.04 -1.34 -4.31
C ILE A 15 5.47 -0.63 -3.04
N ALA A 16 5.79 -1.41 -2.00
CA ALA A 16 6.45 -0.91 -0.81
C ALA A 16 7.90 -0.54 -1.18
N LYS A 17 8.24 0.76 -1.11
CA LYS A 17 9.56 1.28 -1.47
C LYS A 17 10.41 1.52 -0.23
N PRO A 18 11.75 1.33 -0.30
CA PRO A 18 12.64 1.63 0.82
C PRO A 18 12.58 3.13 1.16
N SER A 19 12.61 3.43 2.46
CA SER A 19 12.61 4.78 3.02
C SER A 19 13.40 4.79 4.33
N GLY A 20 14.71 5.03 4.26
CA GLY A 20 15.56 4.92 5.44
C GLY A 20 15.57 3.49 5.97
N ASN A 21 15.10 3.28 7.20
CA ASN A 21 14.97 1.97 7.84
C ASN A 21 13.56 1.36 7.74
N SER A 22 12.65 1.96 6.96
CA SER A 22 11.28 1.49 6.76
C SER A 22 10.97 1.25 5.27
N ALA A 23 9.82 0.64 5.00
CA ALA A 23 9.23 0.58 3.67
C ALA A 23 7.92 1.37 3.65
N HIS A 24 7.71 2.16 2.61
CA HIS A 24 6.52 2.99 2.44
C HIS A 24 5.73 2.58 1.20
N VAL A 25 4.41 2.49 1.34
CA VAL A 25 3.47 2.47 0.20
C VAL A 25 2.90 3.87 0.03
N ILE A 26 3.01 4.42 -1.18
CA ILE A 26 2.45 5.74 -1.49
C ILE A 26 0.97 5.60 -1.83
N VAL A 27 0.13 6.24 -1.02
CA VAL A 27 -1.33 6.25 -1.20
C VAL A 27 -1.82 7.63 -1.65
N PRO A 28 -3.04 7.75 -2.20
CA PRO A 28 -3.58 9.04 -2.60
C PRO A 28 -3.70 10.03 -1.44
N LYS A 29 -3.39 11.32 -1.70
CA LYS A 29 -3.43 12.39 -0.67
C LYS A 29 -4.77 12.53 0.07
N ARG A 30 -5.88 12.06 -0.51
CA ARG A 30 -7.21 12.10 0.13
C ARG A 30 -7.39 11.09 1.26
N TRP A 31 -6.49 10.11 1.41
CA TRP A 31 -6.51 9.13 2.49
C TRP A 31 -5.88 9.65 3.80
N ARG A 32 -5.37 10.90 3.82
CA ARG A 32 -4.79 11.49 5.04
C ARG A 32 -5.80 11.47 6.19
N GLY A 33 -5.41 10.90 7.33
CA GLY A 33 -6.24 10.76 8.53
C GLY A 33 -7.19 9.56 8.53
N ALA A 34 -7.19 8.74 7.48
CA ALA A 34 -7.95 7.49 7.46
C ALA A 34 -7.16 6.36 8.13
N ASP A 35 -7.87 5.45 8.79
CA ASP A 35 -7.31 4.17 9.23
C ASP A 35 -7.11 3.24 8.02
N VAL A 36 -5.89 2.72 7.86
CA VAL A 36 -5.53 1.87 6.73
C VAL A 36 -4.99 0.52 7.22
N LYS A 37 -5.31 -0.55 6.49
CA LYS A 37 -4.69 -1.87 6.66
C LYS A 37 -3.89 -2.19 5.41
N ILE A 38 -2.65 -2.64 5.59
CA ILE A 38 -1.79 -3.09 4.50
C ILE A 38 -1.74 -4.61 4.51
N VAL A 39 -1.95 -5.23 3.35
CA VAL A 39 -1.85 -6.68 3.15
C VAL A 39 -0.75 -6.93 2.13
N ARG A 40 0.26 -7.74 2.51
CA ARG A 40 1.33 -8.14 1.60
C ARG A 40 0.82 -9.24 0.66
N VAL A 41 1.02 -9.08 -0.64
CA VAL A 41 0.55 -10.01 -1.68
C VAL A 41 1.66 -10.73 -2.45
N SER A 42 2.92 -10.32 -2.24
CA SER A 42 4.12 -10.96 -2.79
C SER A 42 5.25 -10.96 -1.76
N ASP A 43 6.25 -11.82 -1.95
CA ASP A 43 7.48 -11.74 -1.17
C ASP A 43 8.31 -10.49 -1.55
N PRO A 44 9.02 -9.87 -0.60
CA PRO A 44 9.92 -8.76 -0.90
C PRO A 44 11.14 -9.26 -1.66
N ASP A 45 11.66 -8.42 -2.54
CA ASP A 45 12.97 -8.65 -3.15
C ASP A 45 14.01 -8.66 -2.03
N THR A 46 14.70 -9.79 -1.88
CA THR A 46 15.74 -9.96 -0.86
C THR A 46 17.07 -9.59 -1.51
N ASP A 47 17.42 -8.31 -1.50
CA ASP A 47 18.81 -7.89 -1.68
C ASP A 47 19.43 -7.83 -0.27
N GLU A 48 20.08 -8.93 0.15
CA GLU A 48 20.98 -8.94 1.33
C GLU A 48 22.17 -8.00 1.13
#